data_AF-A0A3D4HFL1-F1
#
_entry.id   AF-A0A3D4HFL1-F1
#
_cell.length_a   1.000
_cell.length_b   1.000
_cell.length_c   1.000
_cell.angle_alpha   90.00
_cell.angle_beta   90.00
_cell.angle_gamma   90.00
#
_symmetry.space_group_name_H-M   'P 1'
#
loop_
_entity.id
_entity.type
_entity.pdbx_description
1 polymer ?
#
loop_
_entity_poly.entity_id
_entity_poly.type
_entity_poly.pdbx_seq_one_letter_code
_entity_poly.pdbx_strand_id
1 'polypeptide(L)'
;EHDTSTPIKDLLKNTRDQLFFINTIDNANQFEGASYEKEYSKQFKKLQKKYARTEAQKKEIAYVLREQFYESPVSFYFYASPLDVFNAIHDNQDKYIVIKGAYFSTIDRGQGSNWLGNEGIFDIFLLKENFIENFFLDSAKGTGYGWKEIAGQTDYNEAGIYSENKKPKGIKQEIIEIETEITEAQKREAILDKKWRETKICTFGDMNFKRHENAPYRNEYPCGNKCEKCGTFWID
;
A
#
# COMPACT_ATOMS: atom_id res chain seq x y z
N GLU A 1 -27.68 30.30 -0.61
CA GLU A 1 -27.95 29.95 -2.03
C GLU A 1 -26.80 30.30 -3.00
N HIS A 2 -25.69 30.88 -2.55
CA HIS A 2 -24.48 31.14 -3.38
C HIS A 2 -23.27 30.30 -2.96
N ASP A 3 -23.48 29.20 -2.23
CA ASP A 3 -22.38 28.35 -1.82
C ASP A 3 -21.96 27.45 -2.99
N THR A 4 -20.82 27.78 -3.60
CA THR A 4 -20.16 26.97 -4.63
C THR A 4 -19.03 26.13 -4.05
N SER A 5 -18.90 26.07 -2.72
CA SER A 5 -17.86 25.27 -2.07
C SER A 5 -18.06 23.79 -2.38
N THR A 6 -16.94 23.10 -2.46
CA THR A 6 -16.92 21.64 -2.58
C THR A 6 -16.09 21.13 -1.41
N PRO A 7 -16.67 21.01 -0.20
CA PRO A 7 -15.90 20.90 1.05
C PRO A 7 -14.81 19.83 1.03
N ILE A 8 -15.05 18.69 0.37
CA ILE A 8 -14.05 17.63 0.18
C ILE A 8 -12.89 18.11 -0.70
N LYS A 9 -13.17 18.64 -1.89
CA LYS A 9 -12.12 19.11 -2.80
C LYS A 9 -11.38 20.31 -2.24
N ASP A 10 -12.08 21.20 -1.53
CA ASP A 10 -11.48 22.36 -0.87
C ASP A 10 -10.53 21.91 0.24
N LEU A 11 -10.92 20.91 1.04
CA LEU A 11 -10.03 20.32 2.04
C LEU A 11 -8.79 19.69 1.39
N LEU A 12 -8.98 18.86 0.36
CA LEU A 12 -7.89 18.16 -0.30
C LEU A 12 -6.93 19.11 -1.02
N LYS A 13 -7.46 20.16 -1.67
CA LYS A 13 -6.66 21.21 -2.32
C LYS A 13 -5.76 21.97 -1.36
N ASN A 14 -6.23 22.18 -0.13
CA ASN A 14 -5.48 22.88 0.92
C ASN A 14 -4.67 21.92 1.81
N THR A 15 -4.67 20.63 1.50
CA THR A 15 -3.84 19.64 2.18
C THR A 15 -2.52 19.55 1.44
N ARG A 16 -1.40 19.68 2.18
CA ARG A 16 -0.07 19.48 1.61
C ARG A 16 0.04 18.12 0.96
N ASP A 17 0.92 18.02 -0.02
CA ASP A 17 1.29 16.77 -0.65
C ASP A 17 1.69 15.72 0.38
N GLN A 18 1.36 14.48 0.05
CA GLN A 18 1.60 13.34 0.93
C GLN A 18 2.42 12.30 0.20
N LEU A 19 3.15 11.51 0.98
CA LEU A 19 3.84 10.35 0.46
C LEU A 19 2.88 9.17 0.40
N PHE A 20 2.64 8.69 -0.81
CA PHE A 20 1.88 7.49 -1.07
C PHE A 20 2.81 6.39 -1.54
N PHE A 21 2.34 5.15 -1.47
CA PHE A 21 3.00 4.04 -2.11
C PHE A 21 2.01 2.98 -2.57
N ILE A 22 2.48 2.18 -3.53
CA ILE A 22 1.86 0.93 -3.94
C ILE A 22 2.86 -0.20 -3.73
N ASN A 23 2.40 -1.31 -3.15
CA ASN A 23 3.17 -2.56 -3.19
C ASN A 23 2.95 -3.22 -4.55
N THR A 24 3.85 -4.08 -4.99
CA THR A 24 3.65 -4.93 -6.17
C THR A 24 3.57 -6.39 -5.72
N ILE A 25 3.19 -7.31 -6.62
CA ILE A 25 3.26 -8.77 -6.33
C ILE A 25 4.68 -9.31 -6.16
N ASP A 26 5.70 -8.51 -6.47
CA ASP A 26 7.07 -8.97 -6.45
C ASP A 26 7.73 -8.61 -5.12
N ASN A 27 8.50 -9.55 -4.58
CA ASN A 27 9.42 -9.29 -3.47
C ASN A 27 10.86 -9.26 -3.96
N ALA A 28 11.70 -8.51 -3.24
CA ALA A 28 13.15 -8.56 -3.30
C ALA A 28 13.70 -9.62 -2.34
N ASN A 29 14.93 -10.09 -2.59
CA ASN A 29 15.69 -10.96 -1.70
C ASN A 29 15.04 -12.33 -1.39
N GLN A 30 14.34 -12.91 -2.38
CA GLN A 30 13.76 -14.26 -2.28
C GLN A 30 14.81 -15.30 -2.68
N PHE A 31 15.48 -15.90 -1.70
CA PHE A 31 16.52 -16.89 -1.94
C PHE A 31 16.03 -18.31 -1.63
N GLU A 32 15.98 -19.16 -2.65
CA GLU A 32 15.51 -20.55 -2.55
C GLU A 32 16.68 -21.56 -2.35
N GLY A 33 17.79 -21.10 -1.76
CA GLY A 33 18.94 -21.95 -1.40
C GLY A 33 19.98 -22.18 -2.51
N ALA A 34 19.88 -21.50 -3.65
CA ALA A 34 21.00 -21.42 -4.60
C ALA A 34 22.07 -20.40 -4.15
N SER A 35 23.20 -20.30 -4.87
CA SER A 35 24.20 -19.25 -4.58
C SER A 35 23.59 -17.86 -4.75
N TYR A 36 23.91 -16.95 -3.82
CA TYR A 36 23.44 -15.56 -3.79
C TYR A 36 23.49 -14.89 -5.18
N GLU A 37 24.62 -14.99 -5.86
CA GLU A 37 24.82 -14.40 -7.19
C GLU A 37 23.84 -14.89 -8.26
N LYS A 38 23.46 -16.18 -8.21
CA LYS A 38 22.55 -16.77 -9.18
C LYS A 38 21.12 -16.31 -8.95
N GLU A 39 20.68 -16.26 -7.69
CA GLU A 39 19.35 -15.78 -7.33
C GLU A 39 19.22 -14.27 -7.57
N TYR A 40 20.21 -13.49 -7.12
CA TYR A 40 20.28 -12.05 -7.40
C TYR A 40 20.16 -11.80 -8.91
N SER A 41 20.96 -12.50 -9.74
CA SER A 41 20.91 -12.35 -11.19
C SER A 41 19.55 -12.69 -11.80
N LYS A 42 18.86 -13.70 -11.26
CA LYS A 42 17.51 -14.12 -11.70
C LYS A 42 16.48 -13.05 -11.35
N GLN A 43 16.48 -12.58 -10.10
CA GLN A 43 15.56 -11.56 -9.62
C GLN A 43 15.80 -10.22 -10.30
N PHE A 44 17.06 -9.79 -10.41
CA PHE A 44 17.44 -8.57 -11.12
C PHE A 44 16.92 -8.59 -12.56
N LYS A 45 17.16 -9.65 -13.34
CA LYS A 45 16.63 -9.77 -14.71
C LYS A 45 15.10 -9.74 -14.77
N LYS A 46 14.41 -10.37 -13.80
CA LYS A 46 12.94 -10.36 -13.70
C LYS A 46 12.42 -8.93 -13.49
N LEU A 47 12.90 -8.24 -12.46
CA LEU A 47 12.46 -6.88 -12.12
C LEU A 47 12.88 -5.87 -13.19
N GLN A 48 14.08 -6.01 -13.74
CA GLN A 48 14.59 -5.20 -14.85
C GLN A 48 13.66 -5.27 -16.06
N LYS A 49 13.27 -6.49 -16.48
CA LYS A 49 12.36 -6.68 -17.60
C LYS A 49 11.00 -6.05 -17.32
N LYS A 50 10.47 -6.24 -16.10
CA LYS A 50 9.14 -5.78 -15.72
C LYS A 50 9.06 -4.25 -15.59
N TYR A 51 10.02 -3.64 -14.90
CA TYR A 51 9.93 -2.24 -14.45
C TYR A 51 10.86 -1.27 -15.18
N ALA A 52 12.08 -1.66 -15.56
CA ALA A 52 13.06 -0.71 -16.12
C ALA A 52 12.92 -0.49 -17.63
N ARG A 53 12.98 0.76 -18.06
CA ARG A 53 12.90 1.23 -19.46
C ARG A 53 14.13 2.04 -19.88
N THR A 54 14.83 2.64 -18.91
CA THR A 54 16.08 3.38 -19.12
C THR A 54 17.24 2.70 -18.39
N GLU A 55 18.48 3.02 -18.77
CA GLU A 55 19.66 2.53 -18.04
C GLU A 55 19.71 3.04 -16.60
N ALA A 56 19.22 4.25 -16.33
CA ALA A 56 19.09 4.78 -14.97
C ALA A 56 18.18 3.89 -14.12
N GLN A 57 16.99 3.54 -14.62
CA GLN A 57 16.06 2.63 -13.93
C GLN A 57 16.64 1.22 -13.75
N LYS A 58 17.48 0.74 -14.68
CA LYS A 58 18.16 -0.56 -14.52
C LYS A 58 19.19 -0.51 -13.39
N LYS A 59 19.98 0.56 -13.33
CA LYS A 59 20.95 0.79 -12.24
C LYS A 59 20.24 0.91 -10.89
N GLU A 60 19.13 1.63 -10.88
CA GLU A 60 18.27 1.83 -9.71
C GLU A 60 17.80 0.49 -9.12
N ILE A 61 17.22 -0.39 -9.94
CA ILE A 61 16.81 -1.74 -9.50
C ILE A 61 18.01 -2.57 -9.01
N ALA A 62 19.15 -2.49 -9.72
CA ALA A 62 20.35 -3.23 -9.30
C ALA A 62 20.85 -2.76 -7.93
N TYR A 63 20.82 -1.45 -7.70
CA TYR A 63 21.25 -0.82 -6.46
C TYR A 63 20.33 -1.23 -5.30
N VAL A 64 19.02 -1.04 -5.45
CA VAL A 64 18.02 -1.44 -4.45
C VAL A 64 18.11 -2.92 -4.11
N LEU A 65 18.25 -3.80 -5.12
CA LEU A 65 18.36 -5.24 -4.85
C LEU A 65 19.65 -5.66 -4.14
N ARG A 66 20.77 -4.95 -4.34
CA ARG A 66 22.05 -5.30 -3.70
C ARG A 66 22.09 -4.92 -2.24
N GLU A 67 21.41 -3.84 -1.90
CA GLU A 67 21.43 -3.26 -0.56
C GLU A 67 20.27 -3.79 0.31
N GLN A 68 19.30 -4.46 -0.31
CA GLN A 68 18.19 -5.08 0.40
C GLN A 68 18.61 -6.38 1.10
N PHE A 69 18.71 -6.34 2.43
CA PHE A 69 19.13 -7.49 3.24
C PHE A 69 17.99 -8.46 3.61
N TYR A 70 16.74 -7.99 3.66
CA TYR A 70 15.58 -8.78 4.04
C TYR A 70 14.64 -9.01 2.86
N GLU A 71 13.87 -10.09 2.89
CA GLU A 71 12.75 -10.22 1.95
C GLU A 71 11.79 -9.05 2.16
N SER A 72 11.45 -8.34 1.09
CA SER A 72 10.63 -7.13 1.18
C SER A 72 9.83 -6.87 -0.09
N PRO A 73 8.64 -6.29 0.01
CA PRO A 73 7.84 -5.95 -1.16
C PRO A 73 8.54 -4.92 -2.02
N VAL A 74 8.59 -5.21 -3.32
CA VAL A 74 8.92 -4.22 -4.34
C VAL A 74 7.77 -3.23 -4.39
N SER A 75 8.09 -1.96 -4.14
CA SER A 75 7.12 -0.90 -3.94
C SER A 75 7.47 0.32 -4.79
N PHE A 76 6.46 1.11 -5.13
CA PHE A 76 6.62 2.41 -5.78
C PHE A 76 6.09 3.50 -4.86
N TYR A 77 7.00 4.35 -4.40
CA TYR A 77 6.68 5.51 -3.56
C TYR A 77 6.54 6.76 -4.43
N PHE A 78 5.59 7.63 -4.13
CA PHE A 78 5.38 8.85 -4.89
C PHE A 78 4.77 9.92 -4.01
N TYR A 79 5.30 11.14 -4.13
CA TYR A 79 4.80 12.29 -3.41
C TYR A 79 3.80 13.01 -4.30
N ALA A 80 2.55 13.16 -3.86
CA ALA A 80 1.49 13.73 -4.70
C ALA A 80 0.45 14.50 -3.90
N SER A 81 -0.28 15.37 -4.60
CA SER A 81 -1.44 16.06 -4.05
C SER A 81 -2.57 15.07 -3.74
N PRO A 82 -3.16 15.09 -2.53
CA PRO A 82 -4.35 14.32 -2.21
C PRO A 82 -5.54 14.61 -3.15
N LEU A 83 -5.62 15.83 -3.68
CA LEU A 83 -6.66 16.20 -4.64
C LEU A 83 -6.48 15.46 -5.97
N ASP A 84 -5.25 15.34 -6.46
CA ASP A 84 -4.95 14.64 -7.71
C ASP A 84 -5.20 13.14 -7.58
N VAL A 85 -4.80 12.55 -6.44
CA VAL A 85 -5.12 11.15 -6.13
C VAL A 85 -6.64 10.93 -6.10
N PHE A 86 -7.37 11.83 -5.42
CA PHE A 86 -8.84 11.76 -5.35
C PHE A 86 -9.48 11.88 -6.74
N ASN A 87 -9.07 12.85 -7.56
CA ASN A 87 -9.60 13.02 -8.90
C ASN A 87 -9.32 11.81 -9.78
N ALA A 88 -8.10 11.26 -9.72
CA ALA A 88 -7.72 10.08 -10.49
C ALA A 88 -8.57 8.85 -10.11
N ILE A 89 -8.92 8.68 -8.83
CA ILE A 89 -9.80 7.60 -8.35
C ILE A 89 -11.24 7.82 -8.79
N HIS A 90 -11.77 9.04 -8.63
CA HIS A 90 -13.19 9.34 -8.80
C HIS A 90 -13.62 9.72 -10.23
N ASP A 91 -12.69 9.85 -11.17
CA ASP A 91 -13.06 9.96 -12.58
C ASP A 91 -13.61 8.63 -13.11
N ASN A 92 -14.93 8.51 -13.18
CA ASN A 92 -15.59 7.27 -13.60
C ASN A 92 -15.39 6.91 -15.08
N GLN A 93 -14.84 7.83 -15.88
CA GLN A 93 -14.68 7.57 -17.31
C GLN A 93 -13.42 6.75 -17.59
N ASP A 94 -12.39 6.84 -16.76
CA ASP A 94 -11.07 6.30 -17.04
C ASP A 94 -10.80 4.94 -16.39
N LYS A 95 -10.15 4.05 -17.15
CA LYS A 95 -9.85 2.66 -16.74
C LYS A 95 -8.51 2.51 -16.00
N TYR A 96 -7.58 3.43 -16.23
CA TYR A 96 -6.20 3.28 -15.77
C TYR A 96 -5.77 4.47 -14.91
N ILE A 97 -4.77 4.22 -14.06
CA ILE A 97 -4.04 5.24 -13.31
C ILE A 97 -2.63 5.32 -13.89
N VAL A 98 -2.14 6.54 -14.05
CA VAL A 98 -0.77 6.86 -14.44
C VAL A 98 -0.13 7.63 -13.29
N ILE A 99 1.04 7.17 -12.83
CA ILE A 99 1.88 7.89 -11.87
C ILE A 99 3.19 8.19 -12.59
N LYS A 100 3.51 9.47 -12.77
CA LYS A 100 4.77 9.93 -13.34
C LYS A 100 5.62 10.49 -12.24
N GLY A 101 6.81 9.93 -11.99
CA GLY A 101 7.63 10.42 -10.89
C GLY A 101 7.77 9.48 -9.70
N ALA A 102 7.51 8.17 -9.86
CA ALA A 102 7.57 7.24 -8.75
C ALA A 102 9.01 6.76 -8.48
N TYR A 103 9.32 6.58 -7.21
CA TYR A 103 10.55 6.02 -6.70
C TYR A 103 10.42 4.51 -6.53
N PHE A 104 11.34 3.74 -7.08
CA PHE A 104 11.42 2.30 -6.86
C PHE A 104 12.12 2.03 -5.53
N SER A 105 11.51 1.23 -4.66
CA SER A 105 12.09 0.90 -3.37
C SER A 105 11.65 -0.47 -2.87
N THR A 106 12.44 -1.02 -1.97
CA THR A 106 12.09 -2.19 -1.16
C THR A 106 12.15 -1.77 0.29
N ILE A 107 11.03 -1.85 1.00
CA ILE A 107 10.96 -1.49 2.42
C ILE A 107 10.44 -2.67 3.22
N ASP A 108 11.26 -3.13 4.18
CA ASP A 108 10.81 -3.93 5.30
C ASP A 108 10.31 -2.99 6.40
N ARG A 109 8.99 -2.74 6.43
CA ARG A 109 8.38 -1.89 7.46
C ARG A 109 8.40 -2.54 8.85
N GLY A 110 8.58 -3.86 8.94
CA GLY A 110 8.65 -4.59 10.20
C GLY A 110 10.02 -4.45 10.87
N GLN A 111 11.09 -4.53 10.08
CA GLN A 111 12.47 -4.43 10.58
C GLN A 111 13.07 -3.02 10.47
N GLY A 112 12.40 -2.11 9.74
CA GLY A 112 12.91 -0.75 9.53
C GLY A 112 14.13 -0.74 8.61
N SER A 113 14.11 -1.59 7.57
CA SER A 113 15.15 -1.64 6.54
C SER A 113 14.58 -1.12 5.23
N ASN A 114 15.33 -0.29 4.53
CA ASN A 114 14.99 0.13 3.19
C ASN A 114 16.21 0.22 2.30
N TRP A 115 15.93 0.32 1.01
CA TRP A 115 16.79 1.08 0.12
C TRP A 115 15.97 1.89 -0.86
N LEU A 116 16.38 3.14 -1.04
CA LEU A 116 15.92 4.02 -2.10
C LEU A 116 17.14 4.35 -2.94
N GLY A 117 17.08 4.17 -4.24
CA GLY A 117 17.87 5.04 -5.10
C GLY A 117 16.99 6.12 -5.73
N ASN A 118 17.67 7.20 -6.04
CA ASN A 118 17.12 8.47 -6.46
C ASN A 118 17.55 8.79 -7.91
N GLU A 119 18.17 7.84 -8.60
CA GLU A 119 18.68 8.03 -9.95
C GLU A 119 17.66 7.55 -11.01
N GLY A 120 16.87 6.53 -10.68
CA GLY A 120 15.81 6.01 -11.55
C GLY A 120 14.43 6.44 -11.07
N ILE A 121 13.86 7.47 -11.69
CA ILE A 121 12.43 7.79 -11.56
C ILE A 121 11.63 6.91 -12.52
N PHE A 122 10.49 6.39 -12.06
CA PHE A 122 9.63 5.47 -12.80
C PHE A 122 8.28 6.12 -13.14
N ASP A 123 7.82 5.84 -14.35
CA ASP A 123 6.43 6.05 -14.74
C ASP A 123 5.69 4.73 -14.61
N ILE A 124 4.63 4.72 -13.82
CA ILE A 124 3.87 3.54 -13.41
C ILE A 124 2.49 3.61 -14.02
N PHE A 125 2.08 2.47 -14.58
CA PHE A 125 0.80 2.32 -15.24
C PHE A 125 0.07 1.07 -14.75
N LEU A 126 -1.15 1.26 -14.25
CA LEU A 126 -1.94 0.22 -13.60
C LEU A 126 -3.43 0.38 -13.84
N LEU A 127 -4.17 -0.72 -13.68
CA LEU A 127 -5.63 -0.67 -13.65
C LEU A 127 -6.09 0.12 -12.44
N LYS A 128 -7.14 0.94 -12.63
CA LYS A 128 -7.69 1.78 -11.56
C LYS A 128 -8.19 0.95 -10.38
N GLU A 129 -8.82 -0.19 -10.64
CA GLU A 129 -9.26 -1.13 -9.60
C GLU A 129 -8.08 -1.62 -8.74
N ASN A 130 -6.97 -2.04 -9.36
CA ASN A 130 -5.76 -2.45 -8.64
C ASN A 130 -5.17 -1.31 -7.81
N PHE A 131 -5.20 -0.08 -8.31
CA PHE A 131 -4.72 1.09 -7.58
C PHE A 131 -5.56 1.32 -6.32
N ILE A 132 -6.88 1.40 -6.46
CA ILE A 132 -7.81 1.69 -5.35
C ILE A 132 -7.64 0.68 -4.21
N GLU A 133 -7.40 -0.59 -4.54
CA GLU A 133 -7.24 -1.65 -3.54
C GLU A 133 -5.88 -1.60 -2.82
N ASN A 134 -4.86 -0.97 -3.41
CA ASN A 134 -3.46 -1.17 -2.98
C ASN A 134 -2.59 0.09 -2.96
N PHE A 135 -3.20 1.27 -2.97
CA PHE A 135 -2.51 2.51 -2.67
C PHE A 135 -2.63 2.82 -1.18
N PHE A 136 -1.52 3.22 -0.59
CA PHE A 136 -1.42 3.46 0.84
C PHE A 136 -0.82 4.84 1.08
N LEU A 137 -1.37 5.55 2.05
CA LEU A 137 -0.72 6.71 2.63
C LEU A 137 0.37 6.22 3.59
N ASP A 138 1.61 6.66 3.37
CA ASP A 138 2.78 6.16 4.11
C ASP A 138 2.64 6.28 5.63
N SER A 139 2.10 7.41 6.09
CA SER A 139 1.87 7.69 7.50
C SER A 139 0.66 6.97 8.11
N ALA A 140 -0.19 6.34 7.29
CA ALA A 140 -1.44 5.72 7.76
C ALA A 140 -1.44 4.19 7.67
N LYS A 141 -0.48 3.56 6.98
CA LYS A 141 -0.43 2.09 6.89
C LYS A 141 0.20 1.46 8.15
N GLY A 142 -0.61 1.36 9.21
CA GLY A 142 -0.49 0.36 10.29
C GLY A 142 0.86 0.23 11.02
N THR A 143 1.02 -0.91 11.69
CA THR A 143 2.18 -1.23 12.55
C THR A 143 3.46 -1.44 11.73
N GLY A 144 4.42 -0.54 11.87
CA GLY A 144 5.73 -0.63 11.23
C GLY A 144 6.30 0.76 10.98
N TYR A 145 7.56 0.81 10.58
CA TYR A 145 8.23 2.08 10.29
C TYR A 145 7.70 2.68 8.98
N GLY A 146 7.38 3.96 9.03
CA GLY A 146 7.09 4.80 7.87
C GLY A 146 8.35 5.18 7.11
N TRP A 147 8.18 5.60 5.87
CA TRP A 147 9.27 5.99 4.99
C TRP A 147 10.22 7.00 5.64
N LYS A 148 9.67 8.05 6.24
CA LYS A 148 10.44 9.11 6.89
C LYS A 148 11.30 8.58 8.05
N GLU A 149 10.79 7.59 8.77
CA GLU A 149 11.48 7.02 9.94
C GLU A 149 12.66 6.17 9.52
N ILE A 150 12.57 5.48 8.37
CA ILE A 150 13.64 4.62 7.87
C ILE A 150 14.65 5.41 7.02
N ALA A 151 14.16 6.23 6.07
CA ALA A 151 14.99 6.91 5.10
C ALA A 151 15.61 8.22 5.62
N GLY A 152 15.02 8.84 6.64
CA GLY A 152 15.44 10.16 7.15
C GLY A 152 15.34 11.32 6.16
N GLN A 153 14.86 11.08 4.94
CA GLN A 153 14.71 12.09 3.90
C GLN A 153 13.39 12.87 4.08
N THR A 154 13.42 14.13 3.63
CA THR A 154 12.25 15.02 3.66
C THR A 154 11.93 15.66 2.32
N ASP A 155 12.83 15.55 1.34
CA ASP A 155 12.74 16.26 0.07
C ASP A 155 12.48 15.25 -1.06
N TYR A 156 11.26 15.30 -1.60
CA TYR A 156 10.83 14.47 -2.73
C TYR A 156 10.41 15.35 -3.89
N ASN A 157 10.70 14.91 -5.10
CA ASN A 157 10.09 15.52 -6.27
C ASN A 157 8.62 15.12 -6.33
N GLU A 158 7.76 16.09 -6.64
CA GLU A 158 6.34 15.84 -6.85
C GLU A 158 6.14 14.91 -8.07
N ALA A 159 5.31 13.90 -7.88
CA ALA A 159 4.85 13.00 -8.91
C ALA A 159 3.52 13.49 -9.47
N GLY A 160 3.35 13.41 -10.78
CA GLY A 160 2.06 13.62 -11.43
C GLY A 160 1.22 12.36 -11.35
N ILE A 161 0.01 12.43 -10.80
CA ILE A 161 -0.96 11.33 -10.80
C ILE A 161 -2.25 11.75 -11.49
N TYR A 162 -2.75 10.90 -12.38
CA TYR A 162 -3.98 11.14 -13.11
C TYR A 162 -4.53 9.82 -13.69
N SER A 163 -5.80 9.82 -14.10
CA SER A 163 -6.40 8.68 -14.77
C SER A 163 -6.39 8.83 -16.29
N GLU A 164 -6.41 7.71 -17.00
CA GLU A 164 -6.60 7.68 -18.45
C GLU A 164 -7.47 6.51 -18.90
N ASN A 165 -8.16 6.73 -20.00
CA ASN A 165 -9.02 5.76 -20.65
C ASN A 165 -8.27 4.74 -21.51
N LYS A 166 -7.09 5.13 -22.02
CA LYS A 166 -6.29 4.31 -22.93
C LYS A 166 -4.93 4.07 -22.32
N LYS A 167 -4.30 2.96 -22.72
CA LYS A 167 -2.90 2.75 -22.41
C LYS A 167 -2.07 3.91 -23.00
N PRO A 168 -1.28 4.64 -22.18
CA PRO A 168 -0.51 5.76 -22.65
C PRO A 168 0.42 5.34 -23.78
N LYS A 169 0.46 6.15 -24.84
CA LYS A 169 1.34 5.91 -25.98
C LYS A 169 2.80 5.97 -25.51
N GLY A 170 3.56 4.92 -25.79
CA GLY A 170 4.98 4.84 -25.45
C GLY A 170 5.30 4.06 -24.16
N ILE A 171 4.30 3.75 -23.32
CA ILE A 171 4.52 2.90 -22.14
C ILE A 171 4.58 1.43 -22.58
N LYS A 172 5.81 0.90 -22.70
CA LYS A 172 6.09 -0.53 -22.92
C LYS A 172 5.95 -1.37 -21.64
N GLN A 173 5.45 -0.78 -20.55
CA GLN A 173 5.17 -1.53 -19.33
C GLN A 173 4.00 -2.49 -19.52
N GLU A 174 4.20 -3.74 -19.11
CA GLU A 174 3.08 -4.60 -18.75
C GLU A 174 2.37 -3.92 -17.58
N ILE A 175 1.05 -4.06 -17.52
CA ILE A 175 0.26 -3.50 -16.40
C ILE A 175 0.89 -4.04 -15.12
N ILE A 176 1.24 -3.16 -14.18
CA ILE A 176 1.80 -3.61 -12.92
C ILE A 176 0.71 -4.35 -12.16
N GLU A 177 0.90 -5.65 -12.02
CA GLU A 177 0.14 -6.49 -11.10
C GLU A 177 0.58 -6.16 -9.68
N ILE A 178 -0.41 -5.90 -8.83
CA ILE A 178 -0.20 -5.51 -7.44
C ILE A 178 -0.63 -6.66 -6.54
N GLU A 179 0.14 -6.89 -5.48
CA GLU A 179 -0.28 -7.76 -4.39
C GLU A 179 -1.51 -7.14 -3.75
N THR A 180 -2.66 -7.80 -3.92
CA THR A 180 -3.77 -7.61 -2.99
C THR A 180 -3.33 -8.25 -1.69
N GLU A 181 -2.59 -7.49 -0.88
CA GLU A 181 -2.24 -7.91 0.48
C GLU A 181 -3.56 -8.12 1.22
N ILE A 182 -4.06 -9.35 1.23
CA ILE A 182 -4.92 -9.78 2.33
C ILE A 182 -3.94 -9.94 3.49
N THR A 183 -3.75 -8.86 4.24
CA THR A 183 -2.98 -8.88 5.48
C THR A 183 -3.44 -10.06 6.35
N GLU A 184 -2.56 -10.63 7.19
CA GLU A 184 -3.00 -11.67 8.13
C GLU A 184 -4.18 -11.19 9.00
N ALA A 185 -4.27 -9.87 9.25
CA ALA A 185 -5.44 -9.24 9.84
C ALA A 185 -6.70 -9.38 8.95
N GLN A 186 -6.64 -9.06 7.66
CA GLN A 186 -7.77 -9.26 6.73
C GLN A 186 -8.12 -10.73 6.51
N LYS A 187 -7.15 -11.65 6.50
CA LYS A 187 -7.41 -13.10 6.43
C LYS A 187 -8.15 -13.54 7.69
N ARG A 188 -7.67 -13.09 8.86
CA ARG A 188 -8.32 -13.33 10.15
C ARG A 188 -9.74 -12.76 10.18
N GLU A 189 -9.94 -11.52 9.74
CA GLU A 189 -11.27 -10.89 9.65
C GLU A 189 -12.19 -11.66 8.71
N ALA A 190 -11.72 -12.09 7.53
CA ALA A 190 -12.50 -12.87 6.59
C ALA A 190 -12.89 -14.26 7.14
N ILE A 191 -11.98 -14.92 7.88
CA ILE A 191 -12.26 -16.17 8.59
C ILE A 191 -13.32 -15.97 9.68
N LEU A 192 -13.20 -14.90 10.47
CA LEU A 192 -14.16 -14.55 11.53
C LEU A 192 -15.53 -14.20 10.95
N ASP A 193 -15.59 -13.45 9.85
CA ASP A 193 -16.83 -13.12 9.13
C ASP A 193 -17.50 -14.36 8.54
N LYS A 194 -16.73 -15.27 7.94
CA LYS A 194 -17.24 -16.54 7.41
C LYS A 194 -17.83 -17.38 8.55
N LYS A 195 -17.07 -17.60 9.62
CA LYS A 195 -17.51 -18.36 10.80
C LYS A 195 -18.76 -17.75 11.42
N TRP A 196 -18.82 -16.43 11.57
CA TRP A 196 -19.98 -15.73 12.11
C TRP A 196 -21.23 -15.91 11.23
N ARG A 197 -21.09 -15.78 9.90
CA ARG A 197 -22.20 -15.99 8.96
C ARG A 197 -22.74 -17.41 9.00
N GLU A 198 -21.86 -18.41 9.08
CA GLU A 198 -22.22 -19.83 9.05
C GLU A 198 -22.77 -20.32 10.39
N THR A 199 -22.22 -19.87 11.51
CA THR A 199 -22.49 -20.47 12.83
C THR A 199 -23.21 -19.55 13.80
N LYS A 200 -23.14 -18.22 13.60
CA LYS A 200 -23.56 -17.21 14.60
C LYS A 200 -22.89 -17.40 15.97
N ILE A 201 -21.71 -18.01 16.00
CA ILE A 201 -20.89 -18.19 17.20
C ILE A 201 -19.76 -17.15 17.18
N CYS A 202 -19.76 -16.27 18.18
CA CYS A 202 -18.71 -15.26 18.37
C CYS A 202 -17.40 -15.89 18.87
N THR A 203 -16.27 -15.26 18.56
CA THR A 203 -14.93 -15.76 18.94
C THR A 203 -14.32 -14.88 20.03
N PHE A 204 -13.61 -15.48 21.00
CA PHE A 204 -12.91 -14.72 22.05
C PHE A 204 -11.76 -13.91 21.43
N GLY A 205 -11.65 -12.63 21.81
CA GLY A 205 -10.66 -11.70 21.28
C GLY A 205 -10.97 -11.14 19.88
N ASP A 206 -12.16 -11.40 19.34
CA ASP A 206 -12.69 -10.69 18.18
C ASP A 206 -13.21 -9.31 18.61
N MET A 207 -12.58 -8.24 18.13
CA MET A 207 -12.91 -6.88 18.55
C MET A 207 -14.03 -6.24 17.71
N ASN A 208 -14.53 -6.91 16.66
CA ASN A 208 -15.61 -6.39 15.84
C ASN A 208 -16.97 -6.63 16.51
N PHE A 209 -17.50 -5.58 17.14
CA PHE A 209 -18.75 -5.62 17.91
C PHE A 209 -19.94 -6.19 17.11
N LYS A 210 -19.98 -6.04 15.78
CA LYS A 210 -21.08 -6.54 14.92
C LYS A 210 -21.17 -8.07 14.88
N ARG A 211 -20.13 -8.79 15.30
CA ARG A 211 -20.08 -10.26 15.38
C ARG A 211 -20.43 -10.79 16.77
N HIS A 212 -21.04 -9.95 17.62
CA HIS A 212 -21.46 -10.32 18.97
C HIS A 212 -22.91 -9.87 19.20
N GLU A 213 -23.84 -10.81 19.30
CA GLU A 213 -25.27 -10.52 19.52
C GLU A 213 -25.59 -10.06 20.94
N ASN A 214 -24.78 -10.44 21.92
CA ASN A 214 -25.07 -10.21 23.34
C ASN A 214 -23.81 -9.74 24.07
N ALA A 215 -23.63 -8.42 24.12
CA ALA A 215 -22.53 -7.74 24.80
C ALA A 215 -23.06 -6.52 25.59
N PRO A 216 -23.77 -6.75 26.71
CA PRO A 216 -24.31 -5.66 27.52
C PRO A 216 -23.19 -4.78 28.09
N TYR A 217 -23.50 -3.50 28.27
CA TYR A 217 -22.63 -2.56 28.96
C TYR A 217 -22.64 -2.85 30.47
N ARG A 218 -21.47 -2.75 31.09
CA ARG A 218 -21.25 -2.89 32.52
C ARG A 218 -20.65 -1.59 33.03
N ASN A 219 -21.30 -1.00 34.02
CA ASN A 219 -20.87 0.24 34.67
C ASN A 219 -20.02 -0.01 35.93
N GLU A 220 -19.40 -1.19 36.02
CA GLU A 220 -18.53 -1.60 37.13
C GLU A 220 -17.10 -1.63 36.61
N TYR A 221 -16.12 -1.23 37.42
CA TYR A 221 -14.73 -1.13 36.97
C TYR A 221 -14.12 -2.51 36.62
N PRO A 222 -13.50 -2.69 35.43
CA PRO A 222 -13.40 -1.73 34.33
C PRO A 222 -14.73 -1.58 33.57
N CYS A 223 -15.14 -0.33 33.33
CA CYS A 223 -16.38 -0.03 32.60
C CYS A 223 -16.27 -0.40 31.13
N GLY A 224 -17.37 -0.85 30.54
CA GLY A 224 -17.44 -1.20 29.12
C GLY A 224 -18.38 -2.35 28.80
N ASN A 225 -18.36 -2.81 27.56
CA ASN A 225 -19.21 -3.91 27.09
C ASN A 225 -18.50 -5.25 27.25
N LYS A 226 -19.18 -6.27 27.78
CA LYS A 226 -18.65 -7.63 27.83
C LYS A 226 -19.56 -8.60 27.13
N CYS A 227 -19.05 -9.32 26.12
CA CYS A 227 -19.81 -10.39 25.49
C CYS A 227 -20.02 -11.54 26.48
N GLU A 228 -21.27 -11.90 26.75
CA GLU A 228 -21.60 -12.98 27.70
C GLU A 228 -21.32 -14.37 27.12
N LYS A 229 -21.28 -14.49 25.79
CA LYS A 229 -21.07 -15.76 25.09
C LYS A 229 -19.58 -16.15 25.02
N CYS A 230 -18.71 -15.25 24.56
CA CYS A 230 -17.27 -15.55 24.41
C CYS A 230 -16.38 -14.88 25.45
N GLY A 231 -16.87 -13.88 26.19
CA GLY A 231 -16.09 -13.17 27.20
C GLY A 231 -15.21 -12.03 26.68
N THR A 232 -15.22 -11.72 25.37
CA THR A 232 -14.53 -10.52 24.84
C THR A 232 -15.05 -9.28 25.53
N PHE A 233 -14.15 -8.37 25.87
CA PHE A 233 -14.43 -7.14 26.60
C PHE A 233 -13.93 -5.93 25.81
N TRP A 234 -14.79 -4.91 25.67
CA TRP A 234 -14.47 -3.61 25.10
C TRP A 234 -14.49 -2.60 26.24
N ILE A 235 -13.34 -2.03 26.53
CA ILE A 235 -13.21 -0.94 27.51
C ILE A 235 -13.83 0.32 26.90
N ASP A 236 -14.60 1.04 27.71
CA ASP A 236 -15.08 2.40 27.43
C ASP A 236 -13.98 3.44 27.70
#